data_AF-A0A2V5T3K5-F1
#
_entry.id   AF-A0A2V5T3K5-F1
#
_cell.length_a   1.000
_cell.length_b   1.000
_cell.length_c   1.000
_cell.angle_alpha   90.00
_cell.angle_beta   90.00
_cell.angle_gamma   90.00
#
_symmetry.space_group_name_H-M   'P 1'
#
loop_
_entity.id
_entity.type
_entity.pdbx_description
1 polymer ?
#
loop_
_entity_poly.entity_id
_entity_poly.type
_entity_poly.pdbx_seq_one_letter_code
_entity_poly.pdbx_strand_id
1 'polypeptide(L)' 'MRLEFGAVVFLIAVALAAPAHEVATYTIEEAVALAQAQNPEIAIARKKVQAARGGFVEARSGFLPSVASTGF' A
#
# COMPACT_ATOMS: atom_id res chain seq x y z
N MET A 1 34.31 34.48 5.53
CA MET A 1 34.82 33.41 6.41
C MET A 1 33.96 33.17 7.67
N ARG A 2 33.53 34.20 8.43
CA ARG A 2 32.72 33.99 9.65
C ARG A 2 31.27 33.52 9.40
N LEU A 3 30.67 33.93 8.26
CA LEU A 3 29.30 33.56 7.89
C LEU A 3 29.18 32.09 7.43
N GLU A 4 30.13 31.65 6.59
CA GLU A 4 30.28 30.25 6.15
C GLU A 4 30.37 29.28 7.33
N PHE A 5 31.17 29.64 8.34
CA PHE A 5 31.34 28.85 9.55
C PHE A 5 30.06 28.76 10.38
N GLY A 6 29.31 29.86 10.48
CA GLY A 6 28.00 29.87 11.16
C GLY A 6 26.96 29.00 10.44
N ALA A 7 26.95 29.00 9.11
CA ALA A 7 26.05 28.17 8.32
C ALA A 7 26.34 26.67 8.50
N VAL A 8 27.63 26.29 8.52
CA VAL A 8 28.04 24.89 8.76
C VAL A 8 27.66 24.43 10.17
N VAL A 9 27.88 25.26 11.20
CA VAL A 9 27.50 24.93 12.57
C VAL A 9 25.97 24.82 12.72
N PHE A 10 25.22 25.68 12.05
CA PHE A 10 23.76 25.62 12.06
C PHE A 10 23.22 24.34 11.39
N LEU A 11 23.78 23.95 10.24
CA LEU A 11 23.40 22.70 9.56
C LEU A 11 23.70 21.46 10.41
N ILE A 12 24.84 21.44 11.10
CA ILE A 12 25.22 20.35 12.01
C ILE A 12 24.29 20.31 13.22
N ALA A 13 23.93 21.46 13.80
CA ALA A 13 23.00 21.53 14.94
C ALA A 13 21.60 21.04 14.57
N VAL A 14 21.11 21.34 13.36
CA VAL A 14 19.82 20.85 12.86
C VAL A 14 19.86 19.34 12.63
N ALA A 15 20.96 18.79 12.10
CA ALA A 15 21.11 17.35 11.91
C ALA A 15 21.16 16.57 13.23
N LEU A 16 21.78 17.14 14.28
CA LEU A 16 21.87 16.54 15.61
C LEU A 16 20.58 16.65 16.43
N ALA A 17 19.70 17.58 16.09
CA ALA A 17 18.39 17.74 16.73
C ALA A 17 17.30 16.80 16.18
N ALA A 18 17.67 15.84 15.32
CA ALA A 18 16.72 14.89 14.78
C ALA A 18 16.10 14.03 15.91
N PRO A 19 14.76 13.98 16.05
CA PRO A 19 14.13 13.12 17.02
C PRO A 19 14.51 11.66 16.73
N ALA A 20 14.88 10.92 17.78
CA ALA A 20 15.13 9.49 17.68
C ALA A 20 13.86 8.82 17.12
N HIS A 21 14.02 8.06 16.04
CA HIS A 21 12.94 7.22 15.54
C HIS A 21 12.63 6.16 16.60
N GLU A 22 11.49 6.29 17.28
CA GLU A 22 11.00 5.22 18.14
C GLU A 22 10.71 4.00 17.26
N VAL A 23 11.50 2.95 17.47
CA VAL A 23 11.21 1.65 16.86
C VAL A 23 9.96 1.13 17.56
N ALA A 24 8.82 1.22 16.87
CA ALA A 24 7.57 0.70 17.37
C ALA A 24 7.73 -0.82 17.62
N THR A 25 7.64 -1.22 18.89
CA THR A 25 7.63 -2.62 19.29
C THR A 25 6.20 -3.13 19.16
N TYR A 26 5.96 -3.99 18.18
CA TYR A 26 4.67 -4.64 17.99
C TYR A 26 4.66 -6.01 18.65
N THR A 27 3.53 -6.36 19.24
CA THR A 27 3.20 -7.77 19.51
C THR A 27 3.02 -8.53 18.19
N ILE A 28 3.06 -9.86 18.24
CA ILE A 28 2.87 -10.68 17.03
C ILE A 28 1.49 -10.42 16.42
N GLU A 29 0.47 -10.28 17.28
CA GLU A 29 -0.91 -10.04 16.89
C GLU A 29 -1.05 -8.69 16.18
N GLU A 30 -0.43 -7.63 16.70
CA GLU A 30 -0.41 -6.30 16.09
C GLU A 30 0.35 -6.31 14.75
N ALA A 31 1.49 -7.01 14.69
CA ALA A 31 2.26 -7.13 13.45
C ALA A 31 1.46 -7.86 12.36
N VAL A 32 0.73 -8.92 12.72
CA VAL A 32 -0.15 -9.65 11.80
C VAL A 32 -1.32 -8.77 11.36
N ALA A 33 -1.97 -8.06 12.27
CA ALA A 33 -3.07 -7.16 11.93
C ALA A 33 -2.62 -6.04 10.97
N LEU A 34 -1.45 -5.44 11.24
CA LEU A 34 -0.84 -4.44 10.39
C LEU A 34 -0.49 -5.01 9.01
N ALA A 35 0.10 -6.20 8.96
CA ALA A 35 0.39 -6.87 7.69
C ALA A 35 -0.91 -7.13 6.89
N GLN A 36 -1.97 -7.63 7.52
CA GLN A 36 -3.25 -7.85 6.85
C GLN A 36 -3.90 -6.57 6.31
N ALA A 37 -3.62 -5.42 6.94
CA ALA A 37 -4.12 -4.11 6.53
C ALA A 37 -3.27 -3.47 5.44
N GLN A 38 -1.94 -3.57 5.52
CA GLN A 38 -1.02 -2.76 4.72
C GLN A 38 -0.15 -3.55 3.74
N ASN A 39 -0.04 -4.88 3.87
CA ASN A 39 0.83 -5.67 3.00
C ASN A 39 0.26 -5.72 1.56
N PRO A 40 1.00 -5.20 0.56
CA PRO A 40 0.54 -5.16 -0.83
C PRO A 40 0.37 -6.57 -1.43
N GLU A 41 1.17 -7.56 -1.03
CA GLU A 41 1.03 -8.94 -1.50
C GLU A 41 -0.31 -9.54 -1.08
N ILE A 42 -0.78 -9.23 0.13
CA ILE A 42 -2.10 -9.67 0.60
C ILE A 42 -3.21 -8.99 -0.23
N ALA A 43 -3.05 -7.70 -0.54
CA ALA A 43 -4.00 -6.99 -1.41
C ALA A 43 -4.04 -7.59 -2.82
N ILE A 44 -2.87 -7.89 -3.40
CA ILE A 44 -2.74 -8.56 -4.70
C ILE A 44 -3.40 -9.94 -4.67
N ALA A 45 -3.14 -10.75 -3.64
CA ALA A 45 -3.76 -12.06 -3.48
C ALA A 45 -5.30 -11.97 -3.41
N ARG A 46 -5.84 -11.02 -2.64
CA ARG A 46 -7.29 -10.75 -2.60
C ARG A 46 -7.85 -10.40 -3.98
N LYS A 47 -7.13 -9.58 -4.76
CA LYS A 47 -7.53 -9.21 -6.13
C LYS A 47 -7.46 -10.39 -7.11
N LYS A 48 -6.47 -11.28 -6.98
CA LYS A 48 -6.41 -12.53 -7.75
C LYS A 48 -7.64 -13.41 -7.50
N VAL A 49 -8.06 -13.54 -6.24
CA VAL A 49 -9.31 -14.26 -5.90
C VAL A 49 -10.54 -13.60 -6.50
N GLN A 50 -10.64 -12.26 -6.43
CA GLN A 50 -11.73 -11.51 -7.06
C GLN A 50 -11.78 -11.75 -8.57
N ALA A 51 -10.62 -11.71 -9.25
CA ALA A 51 -10.51 -11.96 -10.68
C ALA A 51 -10.94 -13.40 -11.04
N ALA A 52 -10.50 -14.40 -10.27
CA ALA A 52 -10.91 -15.79 -10.48
C ALA A 52 -12.44 -15.97 -10.36
N ARG A 53 -13.08 -15.29 -9.41
CA ARG A 53 -14.55 -15.28 -9.28
C ARG A 53 -15.22 -14.61 -10.48
N GLY A 54 -14.65 -13.51 -10.98
CA GLY A 54 -15.12 -12.86 -12.20
C GLY A 54 -15.08 -13.80 -13.41
N GLY A 55 -13.94 -14.48 -13.60
CA GLY A 55 -13.78 -15.47 -14.68
C GLY A 55 -14.76 -16.64 -14.57
N PHE A 56 -15.09 -17.10 -13.36
CA PHE A 56 -16.13 -18.10 -13.17
C PHE A 56 -17.51 -17.61 -13.60
N VAL A 57 -17.88 -16.38 -13.24
CA VAL A 57 -19.17 -15.78 -13.65
C VAL A 57 -19.23 -15.60 -15.17
N GLU A 58 -18.15 -15.13 -15.78
CA GLU A 58 -18.02 -14.99 -17.24
C GLU A 58 -18.20 -16.33 -17.96
N ALA A 59 -17.47 -17.36 -17.52
CA ALA A 59 -17.58 -18.71 -18.09
C ALA A 59 -19.01 -19.26 -17.97
N ARG A 60 -19.69 -19.00 -16.85
CA ARG A 60 -21.09 -19.40 -16.66
C ARG A 60 -22.04 -18.61 -17.56
N SER A 61 -21.78 -17.32 -17.78
CA SER A 61 -22.62 -16.46 -18.62
C SER A 61 -22.63 -16.89 -20.08
N GLY A 62 -21.57 -17.56 -20.55
CA GLY A 62 -21.50 -18.12 -21.90
C GLY A 62 -22.56 -19.20 -22.19
N PHE A 63 -23.21 -19.76 -21.17
CA PHE A 63 -24.32 -20.71 -21.34
C PHE A 63 -25.70 -20.05 -21.37
N LEU A 64 -25.78 -18.73 -21.21
CA LEU A 64 -27.02 -17.97 -21.16
C LEU A 64 -27.24 -17.19 -22.47
N PRO A 65 -28.49 -16.99 -22.91
CA PRO A 65 -28.78 -16.11 -24.05
C PRO A 65 -28.32 -14.67 -23.78
N SER A 66 -27.69 -14.05 -24.77
CA SER A 66 -27.33 -12.63 -24.73
C SER A 66 -28.45 -11.78 -25.36
N VAL A 67 -28.77 -10.65 -24.73
CA VAL A 67 -29.73 -9.68 -25.25
C VAL A 67 -28.99 -8.36 -25.45
N ALA A 68 -29.01 -7.83 -26.68
CA ALA A 68 -28.46 -6.54 -27.02
C ALA A 68 -29.53 -5.70 -27.74
N SER A 69 -29.61 -4.41 -27.44
CA SER A 69 -30.48 -3.45 -28.12
C SER A 69 -29.61 -2.45 -28.88
N THR A 70 -29.88 -2.29 -30.17
CA THR A 70 -29.24 -1.28 -31.02
C THR A 70 -30.30 -0.28 -31.45
N GLY A 71 -30.13 0.99 -31.07
CA GLY A 71 -30.96 2.09 -31.58
C GLY A 71 -30.32 2.69 -32.83
N PHE A 72 -31.10 2.78 -33.91
CA PHE A 72 -30.80 3.65 -35.05
C PHE A 72 -31.55 4.98 -34.89
#